data_AF-A0A523TEB8-F1
#
_entry.id   AF-A0A523TEB8-F1
#
_cell.length_a   1.000
_cell.length_b   1.000
_cell.length_c   1.000
_cell.angle_alpha   90.00
_cell.angle_beta   90.00
_cell.angle_gamma   90.00
#
_symmetry.space_group_name_H-M   'P 1'
#
loop_
_entity.id
_entity.type
_entity.pdbx_description
1 polymer ?
#
loop_
_entity_poly.entity_id
_entity_poly.type
_entity_poly.pdbx_seq_one_letter_code
_entity_poly.pdbx_strand_id
1 'polypeptide(L)'
;MIDFLWSLVSIGIFATIFLIGVYAIWKILKEKRLGFPAKDERTQKITGIAATYAFYIGLYFMAALLLTNILNIELLGVPLLDAGDALIALILVNSLTFLIVHWYFNRKGDI
;
A
#
# COMPACT_ATOMS: atom_id res chain seq x y z
N MET A 1 3.52 -25.85 18.52
CA MET A 1 4.28 -25.74 17.24
C MET A 1 3.75 -24.60 16.36
N ILE A 2 2.43 -24.45 16.23
CA ILE A 2 1.81 -23.36 15.45
C ILE A 2 2.19 -21.97 15.99
N ASP A 3 2.19 -21.77 17.32
CA ASP A 3 2.53 -20.46 17.92
C ASP A 3 3.99 -20.05 17.71
N PHE A 4 4.90 -21.03 17.68
CA PHE A 4 6.32 -20.81 17.40
C PHE A 4 6.54 -20.40 15.94
N LEU A 5 5.85 -21.07 15.01
CA LEU A 5 5.86 -20.73 13.58
C LEU A 5 5.32 -19.32 13.33
N TRP A 6 4.19 -18.96 13.93
CA TRP A 6 3.61 -17.62 13.81
C TRP A 6 4.54 -16.54 14.35
N SER A 7 5.13 -16.75 15.53
CA SER A 7 6.11 -15.83 16.11
C SER A 7 7.30 -15.60 15.18
N LEU A 8 7.82 -16.68 14.57
CA LEU A 8 8.94 -16.61 13.64
C LEU A 8 8.57 -15.88 12.33
N VAL A 9 7.39 -16.13 11.78
CA VAL A 9 6.87 -15.44 10.60
C VAL A 9 6.68 -13.95 10.88
N SER A 10 6.09 -13.58 12.02
CA SER A 10 5.91 -12.18 12.42
C SER A 10 7.23 -11.44 12.58
N ILE A 11 8.24 -12.07 13.19
CA ILE A 11 9.59 -11.51 13.28
C ILE A 11 10.19 -11.30 11.89
N GLY A 12 10.03 -12.27 10.99
CA GLY A 12 10.49 -12.17 9.59
C GLY A 12 9.85 -11.00 8.84
N ILE A 13 8.53 -10.81 8.99
CA ILE A 13 7.80 -9.68 8.39
C ILE A 13 8.33 -8.36 8.96
N PHE A 14 8.46 -8.25 10.29
CA PHE A 14 8.96 -7.05 10.94
C PHE A 14 10.37 -6.69 10.50
N ALA A 15 11.30 -7.66 10.50
CA ALA A 15 12.66 -7.47 10.05
C ALA A 15 12.72 -7.01 8.59
N THR A 16 11.87 -7.56 7.73
CA THR A 16 11.78 -7.19 6.31
C THR A 16 11.34 -5.73 6.15
N ILE A 17 10.26 -5.32 6.83
CA ILE A 17 9.76 -3.94 6.81
C ILE A 17 10.84 -2.97 7.32
N PHE A 18 11.52 -3.34 8.41
CA PHE A 18 12.60 -2.54 8.98
C PHE A 18 13.77 -2.36 8.00
N LEU A 19 14.24 -3.45 7.38
CA LEU A 19 15.33 -3.42 6.41
C LEU A 19 14.98 -2.59 5.17
N ILE A 20 13.75 -2.71 4.67
CA ILE A 20 13.27 -1.87 3.56
C ILE A 20 13.29 -0.38 3.95
N GLY A 21 12.84 -0.04 5.16
CA GLY A 21 12.88 1.32 5.68
C GLY A 21 14.31 1.87 5.79
N VAL A 22 15.23 1.10 6.37
CA VAL A 22 16.65 1.47 6.49
C VAL A 22 17.28 1.66 5.11
N TYR A 23 17.03 0.74 4.18
CA TYR A 23 17.53 0.82 2.81
C TYR A 23 16.99 2.07 2.08
N ALA A 24 15.70 2.38 2.22
CA ALA A 24 15.09 3.56 1.62
C ALA A 24 15.72 4.85 2.15
N ILE A 25 15.92 4.97 3.46
CA ILE A 25 16.59 6.13 4.08
C ILE A 25 18.04 6.22 3.61
N TRP A 26 18.78 5.11 3.62
CA TRP A 26 20.17 5.07 3.15
C TRP A 26 20.29 5.52 1.69
N LYS A 27 19.39 5.06 0.83
CA LYS A 27 19.33 5.46 -0.59
C LYS A 27 19.11 6.98 -0.73
N ILE A 28 18.15 7.55 0.00
CA ILE A 28 17.87 9.00 -0.03
C ILE A 28 19.08 9.81 0.44
N LEU A 29 19.74 9.39 1.52
CA LEU A 29 20.94 10.06 2.03
C LEU A 29 22.11 9.96 1.04
N LYS A 30 22.28 8.80 0.39
CA LYS A 30 23.31 8.59 -0.64
C LYS A 30 23.05 9.47 -1.87
N GLU A 31 21.82 9.53 -2.37
CA GLU A 31 21.43 10.37 -3.51
C GLU A 31 21.67 11.86 -3.22
N LYS A 32 21.32 12.34 -2.01
CA LYS A 32 21.61 13.72 -1.58
C LYS A 32 23.12 14.02 -1.54
N ARG A 33 23.94 13.10 -1.03
CA ARG A 33 25.41 13.28 -0.97
C ARG A 33 26.05 13.35 -2.35
N LEU A 34 25.46 12.70 -3.35
CA LEU A 34 25.97 12.67 -4.73
C LEU A 34 25.55 13.89 -5.56
N GLY A 35 24.78 14.83 -4.99
CA GLY A 35 24.35 16.04 -5.69
C GLY A 35 23.32 15.79 -6.80
N PHE A 36 22.74 14.60 -6.86
CA PHE A 36 21.64 14.34 -7.79
C PHE A 36 20.45 15.25 -7.43
N PRO A 37 19.76 15.85 -8.42
CA PRO A 37 18.53 16.56 -8.15
C PRO A 37 17.58 15.59 -7.42
N ALA A 38 16.98 16.07 -6.33
CA ALA A 38 16.12 15.28 -5.47
C ALA A 38 14.80 14.93 -6.18
N LYS A 39 14.86 14.06 -7.19
CA LYS A 39 13.78 13.76 -8.15
C LYS A 39 13.29 14.99 -8.93
N ASP A 40 12.91 14.76 -10.18
CA ASP A 40 12.22 15.76 -10.98
C ASP A 40 10.90 16.16 -10.28
N GLU A 41 10.67 17.46 -10.10
CA GLU A 41 9.47 18.02 -9.45
C GLU A 41 8.19 17.43 -10.07
N ARG A 42 8.21 17.19 -11.38
CA ARG A 42 7.12 16.55 -12.12
C ARG A 42 6.83 15.13 -11.63
N THR A 43 7.88 14.33 -11.44
CA THR A 43 7.73 12.94 -10.96
C THR A 43 7.19 12.92 -9.54
N GLN A 44 7.65 13.84 -8.69
CA GLN A 44 7.11 13.97 -7.34
C GLN A 44 5.62 14.34 -7.35
N LYS A 45 5.21 15.29 -8.18
CA LYS A 45 3.81 15.71 -8.32
C LYS A 45 2.91 14.56 -8.79
N ILE A 46 3.32 13.85 -9.85
CA ILE A 46 2.58 12.68 -10.37
C ILE A 46 2.47 11.58 -9.31
N THR A 47 3.56 11.29 -8.60
CA THR A 47 3.57 10.27 -7.53
C THR A 47 2.64 10.68 -6.39
N GLY A 48 2.67 11.95 -5.97
CA GLY A 48 1.81 12.48 -4.91
C GLY A 48 0.32 12.40 -5.27
N ILE A 49 -0.02 12.76 -6.51
CA ILE A 49 -1.39 12.64 -7.04
C ILE A 49 -1.82 11.16 -7.03
N ALA A 50 -1.01 10.27 -7.61
CA ALA A 50 -1.32 8.84 -7.67
C ALA A 50 -1.49 8.22 -6.28
N ALA A 51 -0.64 8.58 -5.32
CA ALA A 51 -0.74 8.13 -3.94
C ALA A 51 -2.03 8.63 -3.27
N THR A 52 -2.42 9.89 -3.53
CA THR A 52 -3.65 10.48 -2.98
C THR A 52 -4.89 9.77 -3.50
N TYR A 53 -4.96 9.51 -4.82
CA TYR A 53 -6.07 8.75 -5.41
C TYR A 53 -6.12 7.31 -4.87
N ALA A 54 -4.97 6.62 -4.81
CA ALA A 54 -4.89 5.29 -4.24
C ALA A 54 -5.39 5.27 -2.80
N PHE A 55 -4.94 6.21 -1.96
CA PHE A 55 -5.36 6.32 -0.57
C PHE A 55 -6.88 6.51 -0.41
N TYR A 56 -7.49 7.45 -1.14
CA TYR A 56 -8.94 7.67 -1.04
C TYR A 56 -9.74 6.49 -1.58
N ILE A 57 -9.36 5.92 -2.72
CA ILE A 57 -10.05 4.74 -3.26
C ILE A 57 -9.90 3.54 -2.31
N GLY A 58 -8.72 3.35 -1.72
CA GLY A 58 -8.48 2.36 -0.68
C GLY A 58 -9.35 2.56 0.56
N LEU A 59 -9.50 3.79 1.03
CA LEU A 59 -10.38 4.11 2.16
C LEU A 59 -11.84 3.76 1.85
N TYR A 60 -12.35 4.15 0.68
CA TYR A 60 -13.71 3.81 0.29
C TYR A 60 -13.90 2.30 0.14
N PHE A 61 -12.92 1.61 -0.43
CA PHE A 61 -12.95 0.15 -0.56
C PHE A 61 -12.91 -0.55 0.79
N MET A 62 -12.07 -0.08 1.72
CA MET A 62 -12.02 -0.57 3.10
C MET A 62 -13.36 -0.37 3.82
N ALA A 63 -13.97 0.82 3.69
CA ALA A 63 -15.28 1.09 4.27
C ALA A 63 -16.37 0.16 3.69
N ALA A 64 -16.32 -0.09 2.38
CA ALA A 64 -17.23 -1.03 1.72
C ALA A 64 -17.05 -2.47 2.24
N LEU A 65 -15.81 -2.95 2.36
CA LEU A 65 -15.50 -4.26 2.93
C LEU A 65 -15.98 -4.40 4.37
N LEU A 66 -15.81 -3.34 5.17
CA LEU A 66 -16.25 -3.35 6.56
C LEU A 66 -17.78 -3.41 6.65
N LEU A 67 -18.48 -2.60 5.85
CA LEU A 67 -19.95 -2.61 5.82
C LEU A 67 -20.50 -3.96 5.36
N THR A 68 -19.95 -4.54 4.29
CA THR A 68 -20.41 -5.85 3.80
C THR A 68 -20.12 -6.96 4.80
N ASN A 69 -19.01 -6.89 5.53
CA ASN A 69 -18.72 -7.85 6.58
C ASN A 69 -19.70 -7.75 7.76
N ILE A 70 -20.02 -6.53 8.22
CA ILE A 70 -21.04 -6.32 9.25
C ILE A 70 -22.38 -6.92 8.81
N LEU A 71 -22.82 -6.59 7.59
CA LEU A 71 -24.10 -7.11 7.07
C LEU A 71 -24.11 -8.64 6.96
N ASN A 72 -23.02 -9.27 6.54
CA ASN A 72 -22.94 -10.73 6.46
C ASN A 72 -22.98 -11.39 7.83
N ILE A 73 -22.30 -10.83 8.82
CA ILE A 73 -22.33 -11.34 10.19
C ILE A 73 -23.75 -11.23 10.77
N GLU A 74 -24.43 -10.11 10.59
CA GLU A 74 -25.79 -9.91 11.11
C GLU A 74 -26.85 -10.78 10.39
N LEU A 75 -26.73 -10.97 9.06
CA LEU A 75 -27.73 -11.68 8.26
C LEU A 75 -27.49 -13.20 8.20
N LEU A 76 -26.23 -13.63 8.16
CA LEU A 76 -25.83 -15.02 7.88
C LEU A 76 -25.00 -15.63 9.03
N GLY A 77 -24.60 -14.84 10.03
CA GLY A 77 -23.79 -15.31 11.16
C GLY A 77 -22.33 -15.63 10.81
N VAL A 78 -21.90 -15.35 9.57
CA VAL A 78 -20.57 -15.67 9.07
C VAL A 78 -19.94 -14.46 8.37
N PRO A 79 -18.64 -14.22 8.53
CA PRO A 79 -17.94 -13.17 7.77
C PRO A 79 -17.89 -13.52 6.28
N LEU A 80 -17.98 -12.49 5.42
CA LEU A 80 -17.96 -12.69 3.97
C LEU A 80 -16.59 -13.16 3.46
N LEU A 81 -15.53 -12.55 4.00
CA LEU A 81 -14.14 -12.85 3.69
C LEU A 81 -13.40 -13.05 5.00
N ASP A 82 -12.43 -13.96 5.00
CA ASP A 82 -11.47 -14.01 6.09
C ASP A 82 -10.65 -12.71 6.15
N ALA A 83 -10.15 -12.37 7.34
CA ALA A 83 -9.38 -11.15 7.54
C ALA A 83 -8.14 -11.08 6.64
N GLY A 84 -7.48 -12.22 6.41
CA GLY A 84 -6.34 -12.30 5.49
C GLY A 84 -6.72 -11.94 4.06
N ASP A 85 -7.79 -12.53 3.55
CA ASP A 85 -8.26 -12.31 2.18
C ASP A 85 -8.73 -10.86 1.97
N ALA A 86 -9.42 -10.28 2.96
CA ALA A 86 -9.84 -8.89 2.93
C ALA A 86 -8.64 -7.92 2.86
N LEU A 87 -7.57 -8.19 3.60
CA LEU A 87 -6.33 -7.39 3.56
C LEU A 87 -5.61 -7.53 2.22
N ILE A 88 -5.54 -8.74 1.67
CA ILE A 88 -4.95 -8.97 0.35
C ILE A 88 -5.72 -8.18 -0.72
N ALA A 89 -7.06 -8.27 -0.70
CA ALA A 89 -7.91 -7.52 -1.63
C ALA A 89 -7.68 -6.01 -1.52
N LEU A 90 -7.59 -5.48 -0.29
CA LEU A 90 -7.32 -4.05 -0.06
C LEU A 90 -5.95 -3.62 -0.59
N ILE A 91 -4.90 -4.40 -0.34
CA ILE A 91 -3.54 -4.10 -0.84
C ILE A 91 -3.53 -4.11 -2.37
N LEU A 92 -4.22 -5.07 -2.99
CA LEU A 92 -4.32 -5.16 -4.45
C LEU A 92 -5.04 -3.94 -5.04
N VAL A 93 -6.18 -3.54 -4.48
CA VAL A 93 -6.91 -2.35 -4.94
C VAL A 93 -6.03 -1.10 -4.81
N ASN A 94 -5.40 -0.88 -3.66
CA ASN A 94 -4.49 0.26 -3.46
C ASN A 94 -3.33 0.27 -4.46
N SER A 95 -2.66 -0.87 -4.63
CA SER A 95 -1.50 -0.98 -5.52
C SER A 95 -1.88 -0.78 -6.98
N LEU A 96 -3.01 -1.36 -7.40
CA LEU A 96 -3.51 -1.26 -8.76
C LEU A 96 -3.97 0.16 -9.08
N THR A 97 -4.70 0.81 -8.17
CA THR A 97 -5.09 2.21 -8.32
C THR A 97 -3.87 3.11 -8.43
N PHE A 98 -2.87 2.93 -7.57
CA PHE A 98 -1.63 3.69 -7.67
C PHE A 98 -0.97 3.53 -9.03
N LEU A 99 -0.82 2.29 -9.50
CA LEU A 99 -0.17 1.99 -10.78
C LEU A 99 -0.94 2.60 -11.96
N ILE A 100 -2.27 2.42 -12.00
CA ILE A 100 -3.12 2.96 -13.08
C ILE A 100 -3.04 4.48 -13.13
N VAL A 101 -3.19 5.14 -11.98
CA VAL A 101 -3.19 6.61 -11.90
C VAL A 101 -1.81 7.16 -12.23
N HIS A 102 -0.76 6.55 -11.67
CA HIS A 102 0.63 6.93 -11.97
C HIS A 102 0.93 6.79 -13.46
N TRP A 103 0.56 5.67 -14.07
CA TRP A 103 0.76 5.42 -15.50
C TRP A 103 -0.01 6.40 -16.39
N TYR A 104 -1.27 6.68 -16.04
CA TYR A 104 -2.12 7.61 -16.77
C TYR A 104 -1.54 9.03 -16.79
N PHE A 105 -1.14 9.54 -15.62
CA PHE A 105 -0.59 10.88 -15.49
C PHE A 105 0.83 11.01 -16.05
N ASN A 106 1.63 9.95 -15.99
CA ASN A 106 2.94 9.93 -16.62
C ASN A 106 2.84 10.05 -18.16
N ARG A 107 1.80 9.48 -18.78
CA ARG A 107 1.55 9.60 -20.22
C ARG A 107 1.02 10.97 -20.66
N LYS A 108 0.39 11.73 -19.76
CA LYS A 108 -0.33 12.96 -20.13
C LYS A 108 0.54 14.16 -20.46
N GLY A 109 1.86 14.11 -20.26
CA GLY A 109 2.80 15.17 -20.67
C GLY A 109 2.71 16.44 -19.82
N ASP A 110 1.52 17.00 -19.66
CA ASP A 110 1.22 18.26 -18.99
C ASP A 110 0.54 18.05 -17.63
N ILE A 111 1.30 18.24 -16.56
CA ILE A 111 0.79 18.60 -15.22
C ILE A 111 1.75 19.59 -14.60
#